data_AF-A0A1Y2EFP4-F1
#
_entry.id   AF-A0A1Y2EFP4-F1
#
_cell.length_a   1.000
_cell.length_b   1.000
_cell.length_c   1.000
_cell.angle_alpha   90.00
_cell.angle_beta   90.00
_cell.angle_gamma   90.00
#
_symmetry.space_group_name_H-M   'P 1'
#
loop_
_entity.id
_entity.type
_entity.pdbx_description
1 polymer ?
#
loop_
_entity_poly.entity_id
_entity_poly.type
_entity_poly.pdbx_seq_one_letter_code
_entity_poly.pdbx_strand_id
1 'polypeptide(L)'
;MQFTTALLTAVLSATSLAAPAPIDARATQWTIKSLTRTCTAGTRGTCTWSFNISPTASAVVHCALTTVGDGTHDATKTNGGPVQCGRYSVSTGWSGQFGPGFTTMAVVDQSAKLIGYPSYTDAELAGGKAADKSRKRGVGVSGLINRRIDMHGIG
;
A
#
# COMPACT_ATOMS: atom_id res chain seq x y z
N MET A 1 55.03 -50.38 -25.40
CA MET A 1 53.59 -50.27 -25.10
C MET A 1 53.43 -49.06 -24.19
N GLN A 2 53.03 -47.92 -24.77
CA GLN A 2 52.80 -46.67 -24.04
C GLN A 2 51.37 -46.72 -23.49
N PHE A 3 51.22 -46.70 -22.16
CA PHE A 3 49.92 -46.53 -21.55
C PHE A 3 49.61 -45.03 -21.52
N THR A 4 48.69 -44.65 -22.39
CA THR A 4 48.15 -43.30 -22.54
C THR A 4 47.41 -42.89 -21.27
N THR A 5 47.99 -41.95 -20.52
CA THR A 5 47.41 -41.39 -19.30
C THR A 5 46.18 -40.54 -19.65
N ALA A 6 44.99 -40.98 -19.25
CA ALA A 6 43.76 -40.22 -19.41
C ALA A 6 43.75 -38.99 -18.50
N LEU A 7 43.78 -37.80 -19.09
CA LEU A 7 43.54 -36.54 -18.39
C LEU A 7 42.01 -36.30 -18.32
N LEU A 8 41.41 -36.58 -17.16
CA LEU A 8 40.05 -36.14 -16.84
C LEU A 8 40.10 -34.64 -16.47
N THR A 9 39.67 -33.79 -17.39
CA THR A 9 39.46 -32.36 -17.14
C THR A 9 38.17 -32.17 -16.34
N ALA A 10 38.31 -31.84 -15.05
CA ALA A 10 37.19 -31.48 -14.20
C ALA A 10 36.62 -30.11 -14.62
N VAL A 11 35.38 -30.11 -15.12
CA VAL A 11 34.62 -28.88 -15.41
C VAL A 11 34.13 -28.31 -14.08
N LEU A 12 34.81 -27.28 -13.57
CA LEU A 12 34.30 -26.47 -12.46
C LEU A 12 33.19 -25.55 -12.99
N SER A 13 31.93 -25.96 -12.81
CA SER A 13 30.77 -25.10 -13.02
C SER A 13 30.79 -23.98 -11.97
N ALA A 14 31.31 -22.81 -12.34
CA ALA A 14 31.21 -21.60 -11.54
C ALA A 14 29.74 -21.17 -11.48
N THR A 15 29.03 -21.54 -10.42
CA THR A 15 27.72 -20.97 -10.11
C THR A 15 27.94 -19.57 -9.57
N SER A 16 27.86 -18.57 -10.44
CA SER A 16 27.76 -17.17 -10.03
C SER A 16 26.45 -16.97 -9.28
N LEU A 17 26.52 -17.03 -7.95
CA LEU A 17 25.47 -16.51 -7.08
C LEU A 17 25.45 -15.00 -7.27
N ALA A 18 24.66 -14.51 -8.22
CA ALA A 18 24.36 -13.09 -8.34
C ALA A 18 23.71 -12.66 -7.02
N ALA A 19 24.46 -11.94 -6.18
CA ALA A 19 23.93 -11.35 -4.97
C ALA A 19 22.78 -10.40 -5.36
N PRO A 20 21.62 -10.47 -4.71
CA PRO A 20 20.54 -9.53 -4.98
C PRO A 20 21.08 -8.11 -4.72
N ALA A 21 20.94 -7.23 -5.73
CA ALA A 21 21.30 -5.83 -5.57
C ALA A 21 20.56 -5.27 -4.34
N PRO A 22 21.23 -4.48 -3.48
CA PRO A 22 20.58 -3.86 -2.35
C PRO A 22 19.42 -3.00 -2.87
N ILE A 23 18.20 -3.38 -2.51
CA ILE A 23 17.02 -2.57 -2.79
C ILE A 23 17.13 -1.35 -1.89
N ASP A 24 17.49 -0.20 -2.46
CA ASP A 24 17.50 1.06 -1.72
C ASP A 24 16.05 1.45 -1.40
N ALA A 25 15.56 0.98 -0.26
CA ALA A 25 14.20 1.21 0.23
C ALA A 25 13.88 2.69 0.46
N ARG A 26 14.88 3.60 0.37
CA ARG A 26 14.68 5.05 0.53
C ARG A 26 14.20 5.73 -0.75
N ALA A 27 14.50 5.18 -1.93
CA ALA A 27 14.26 5.84 -3.22
C ALA A 27 12.77 5.88 -3.62
N THR A 28 11.92 5.05 -3.01
CA THR A 28 10.51 4.91 -3.38
C THR A 28 9.55 5.05 -2.20
N GLN A 29 9.93 5.87 -1.21
CA GLN A 29 9.13 6.09 -0.02
C GLN A 29 8.16 7.27 -0.20
N TRP A 30 6.88 7.05 0.09
CA TRP A 30 5.89 8.11 0.26
C TRP A 30 5.21 8.00 1.63
N THR A 31 4.60 9.10 2.06
CA THR A 31 3.94 9.23 3.37
C THR A 31 2.55 9.84 3.20
N ILE A 32 1.58 9.38 3.99
CA ILE A 32 0.29 10.07 4.12
C ILE A 32 0.42 11.10 5.23
N LYS A 33 -0.03 12.33 4.94
CA LYS A 33 -0.04 13.46 5.87
C LYS A 33 -1.42 14.11 5.91
N SER A 34 -1.73 14.74 7.04
CA SER A 34 -2.93 15.56 7.23
C SER A 34 -4.24 14.83 6.89
N LEU A 35 -4.32 13.54 7.22
CA LEU A 35 -5.50 12.73 6.92
C LEU A 35 -6.66 13.11 7.83
N THR A 36 -7.78 13.53 7.25
CA THR A 36 -9.04 13.79 7.94
C THR A 36 -10.16 12.94 7.37
N ARG A 37 -11.15 12.62 8.22
CA ARG A 37 -12.42 12.00 7.83
C ARG A 37 -13.56 12.79 8.45
N THR A 38 -14.41 13.37 7.61
CA THR A 38 -15.58 14.14 8.03
C THR A 38 -16.83 13.46 7.53
N CYS A 39 -17.77 13.15 8.41
CA CYS A 39 -18.95 12.37 8.09
C CYS A 39 -20.25 13.13 8.38
N THR A 40 -21.24 12.96 7.51
CA THR A 40 -22.64 13.22 7.85
C THR A 40 -23.24 12.01 8.57
N ALA A 41 -24.21 12.26 9.44
CA ALA A 41 -24.84 11.21 10.24
C ALA A 41 -25.81 10.34 9.41
N GLY A 42 -26.02 9.11 9.86
CA GLY A 42 -27.04 8.19 9.36
C GLY A 42 -26.54 7.15 8.36
N THR A 43 -27.35 6.12 8.14
CA THR A 43 -27.04 4.96 7.29
C THR A 43 -27.05 5.27 5.79
N ARG A 44 -27.46 6.49 5.42
CA ARG A 44 -27.36 7.06 4.05
C ARG A 44 -26.44 8.28 4.03
N GLY A 45 -25.70 8.50 5.12
CA GLY A 45 -24.72 9.57 5.21
C GLY A 45 -23.51 9.32 4.31
N THR A 46 -22.56 10.25 4.39
CA THR A 46 -21.38 10.30 3.54
C THR A 46 -20.19 10.68 4.40
N CYS A 47 -19.06 10.00 4.24
CA CYS A 47 -17.79 10.43 4.81
C CYS A 47 -16.84 10.88 3.70
N THR A 48 -16.36 12.11 3.80
CA THR A 48 -15.30 12.65 2.95
C THR A 48 -13.97 12.46 3.65
N TRP A 49 -13.04 11.84 2.96
CA TRP A 49 -11.65 11.68 3.36
C TRP A 49 -10.80 12.67 2.59
N SER A 50 -9.88 13.35 3.26
CA SER A 50 -8.94 14.29 2.64
C SER A 50 -7.56 14.08 3.24
N PHE A 51 -6.53 13.99 2.39
CA PHE A 51 -5.16 13.75 2.81
C PHE A 51 -4.16 14.14 1.73
N ASN A 52 -2.89 14.16 2.11
CA ASN A 52 -1.78 14.43 1.20
C ASN A 52 -0.87 13.20 1.11
N ILE A 53 -0.56 12.76 -0.10
CA ILE A 53 0.51 11.80 -0.37
C ILE A 53 1.76 12.61 -0.65
N SER A 54 2.76 12.50 0.23
CA SER A 54 4.03 13.22 0.18
C SER A 54 5.15 12.24 -0.15
N PRO A 55 5.56 12.15 -1.43
CA PRO A 55 6.71 11.36 -1.88
C PRO A 55 8.02 12.07 -1.50
N THR A 56 9.12 11.34 -1.42
CA THR A 56 10.43 11.91 -1.07
C THR A 56 11.06 12.76 -2.18
N ALA A 57 10.79 12.42 -3.44
CA ALA A 57 11.48 13.00 -4.60
C ALA A 57 10.55 13.72 -5.60
N SER A 58 9.27 13.95 -5.25
CA SER A 58 8.32 14.60 -6.14
C SER A 58 7.28 15.43 -5.39
N ALA A 59 6.49 16.19 -6.14
CA ALA A 59 5.47 17.08 -5.58
C ALA A 59 4.44 16.32 -4.73
N VAL A 60 3.94 16.99 -3.69
CA VAL A 60 2.84 16.49 -2.87
C VAL A 60 1.59 16.35 -3.72
N VAL A 61 0.90 15.22 -3.57
CA VAL A 61 -0.36 14.94 -4.26
C VAL A 61 -1.49 15.02 -3.24
N HIS A 62 -2.41 15.96 -3.46
CA HIS A 62 -3.65 16.02 -2.69
C HIS A 62 -4.61 14.92 -3.17
N CYS A 63 -5.29 14.28 -2.22
CA CYS A 63 -6.22 13.21 -2.52
C CYS A 63 -7.47 13.32 -1.65
N ALA A 64 -8.62 13.04 -2.26
CA ALA A 64 -9.89 12.92 -1.57
C ALA A 64 -10.65 11.71 -2.09
N LEU A 65 -11.33 11.02 -1.18
CA LEU A 65 -12.25 9.93 -1.52
C LEU A 65 -13.46 9.98 -0.61
N THR A 66 -14.54 9.36 -1.07
CA THR A 66 -15.81 9.38 -0.36
C THR A 66 -16.27 7.95 -0.09
N THR A 67 -16.78 7.70 1.11
CA THR A 67 -17.57 6.52 1.45
C THR A 67 -19.02 6.93 1.69
N VAL A 68 -19.95 6.09 1.26
CA VAL A 68 -21.39 6.35 1.37
C VAL A 68 -22.03 5.21 2.15
N GLY A 69 -22.97 5.53 3.03
CA GLY A 69 -23.74 4.53 3.77
C GLY A 69 -24.64 3.72 2.84
N ASP A 70 -24.72 2.41 3.07
CA ASP A 70 -25.45 1.47 2.20
C ASP A 70 -26.91 1.24 2.64
N GLY A 71 -27.37 1.96 3.68
CA GLY A 71 -28.69 1.82 4.29
C GLY A 71 -28.72 0.86 5.48
N THR A 72 -27.76 -0.04 5.57
CA THR A 72 -27.58 -0.97 6.69
C THR A 72 -26.43 -0.51 7.59
N HIS A 73 -25.38 0.05 6.98
CA HIS A 73 -24.19 0.56 7.65
C HIS A 73 -24.02 2.06 7.38
N ASP A 74 -23.60 2.79 8.42
CA ASP A 74 -23.16 4.18 8.28
C ASP A 74 -21.92 4.27 7.38
N ALA A 75 -21.72 5.42 6.74
CA ALA A 75 -20.58 5.66 5.84
C ALA A 75 -19.20 5.46 6.49
N THR A 76 -19.11 5.48 7.82
CA THR A 76 -17.88 5.19 8.57
C THR A 76 -17.45 3.72 8.47
N LYS A 77 -18.40 2.83 8.14
CA LYS A 77 -18.24 1.37 8.11
C LYS A 77 -18.36 0.77 6.71
N THR A 78 -18.39 1.61 5.68
CA THR A 78 -18.46 1.17 4.28
C THR A 78 -17.13 1.38 3.56
N ASN A 79 -17.01 0.71 2.41
CA ASN A 79 -15.82 0.78 1.56
C ASN A 79 -15.92 1.98 0.60
N GLY A 80 -14.78 2.45 0.10
CA GLY A 80 -14.72 3.59 -0.82
C GLY A 80 -13.64 3.45 -1.89
N GLY A 81 -13.82 4.19 -2.98
CA GLY A 81 -12.95 4.14 -4.15
C GLY A 81 -13.10 2.86 -4.99
N PRO A 82 -12.13 2.56 -5.88
CA PRO A 82 -10.88 3.30 -6.06
C PRO A 82 -11.08 4.70 -6.67
N VAL A 83 -10.29 5.67 -6.21
CA VAL A 83 -10.17 7.01 -6.82
C VAL A 83 -8.76 7.22 -7.33
N GLN A 84 -8.60 8.05 -8.37
CA GLN A 84 -7.28 8.41 -8.90
C GLN A 84 -6.83 9.75 -8.31
N CYS A 85 -5.64 9.77 -7.74
CA CYS A 85 -4.99 10.92 -7.15
C CYS A 85 -3.58 11.05 -7.74
N GLY A 86 -3.46 11.79 -8.84
CA GLY A 86 -2.24 11.83 -9.63
C GLY A 86 -1.86 10.43 -10.12
N ARG A 87 -0.66 9.96 -9.75
CA ARG A 87 -0.18 8.60 -10.09
C ARG A 87 -0.67 7.49 -9.15
N TYR A 88 -1.40 7.85 -8.10
CA TYR A 88 -1.83 6.92 -7.06
C TYR A 88 -3.30 6.53 -7.25
N SER A 89 -3.60 5.24 -7.19
CA SER A 89 -4.97 4.73 -7.05
C SER A 89 -5.23 4.46 -5.58
N VAL A 90 -6.34 4.99 -5.02
CA VAL A 90 -6.64 4.85 -3.59
C VAL A 90 -8.03 4.27 -3.36
N SER A 91 -8.11 3.23 -2.54
CA SER A 91 -9.37 2.69 -2.03
C SER A 91 -9.33 2.53 -0.51
N THR A 92 -10.50 2.33 0.11
CA THR A 92 -10.63 2.07 1.55
C THR A 92 -11.54 0.88 1.79
N GLY A 93 -11.23 0.12 2.84
CA GLY A 93 -12.07 -0.97 3.32
C GLY A 93 -12.18 -0.96 4.84
N TRP A 94 -13.40 -1.11 5.37
CA TRP A 94 -13.64 -1.19 6.81
C TRP A 94 -13.77 -2.65 7.28
N SER A 95 -13.28 -2.94 8.48
CA SER A 95 -13.51 -4.21 9.16
C SER A 95 -13.68 -4.02 10.66
N GLY A 96 -14.67 -4.71 11.23
CA GLY A 96 -14.89 -4.86 12.66
C GLY A 96 -14.65 -6.28 13.16
N GLN A 97 -14.08 -7.18 12.36
CA GLN A 97 -14.01 -8.61 12.72
C GLN A 97 -13.07 -8.90 13.90
N PHE A 98 -12.11 -8.02 14.18
CA PHE A 98 -11.03 -8.22 15.15
C PHE A 98 -11.21 -7.38 16.43
N GLY A 99 -12.41 -6.87 16.69
CA GLY A 99 -12.71 -5.98 17.81
C GLY A 99 -13.10 -4.58 17.33
N PRO A 100 -12.63 -3.49 17.96
CA PRO A 100 -12.95 -2.14 17.53
C PRO A 100 -12.67 -1.94 16.02
N GLY A 101 -13.63 -1.31 15.33
CA GLY A 101 -13.58 -1.13 13.89
C GLY A 101 -12.35 -0.34 13.43
N PHE A 102 -11.84 -0.71 12.26
CA PHE A 102 -10.75 0.00 11.61
C PHE A 102 -10.99 0.09 10.10
N THR A 103 -10.51 1.17 9.51
CA THR A 103 -10.45 1.34 8.05
C THR A 103 -9.02 1.15 7.59
N THR A 104 -8.82 0.31 6.59
CA THR A 104 -7.56 0.18 5.86
C THR A 104 -7.67 0.89 4.53
N MET A 105 -6.71 1.75 4.22
CA MET A 105 -6.58 2.38 2.92
C MET A 105 -5.57 1.60 2.08
N ALA A 106 -5.87 1.31 0.82
CA ALA A 106 -4.91 0.78 -0.13
C ALA A 106 -4.49 1.91 -1.07
N VAL A 107 -3.21 2.28 -1.06
CA VAL A 107 -2.63 3.30 -1.94
C VAL A 107 -1.67 2.61 -2.89
N VAL A 108 -2.02 2.58 -4.17
CA VAL A 108 -1.27 1.89 -5.23
C VAL A 108 -0.52 2.91 -6.08
N ASP A 109 0.80 2.81 -6.10
CA ASP A 109 1.67 3.50 -7.04
C ASP A 109 2.03 2.53 -8.17
N GLN A 110 1.27 2.57 -9.26
CA GLN A 110 1.47 1.66 -10.39
C GLN A 110 2.78 1.91 -11.13
N SER A 111 3.31 3.14 -11.07
CA SER A 111 4.56 3.53 -11.71
C SER A 111 5.76 2.96 -10.94
N ALA A 112 5.76 3.10 -9.61
CA ALA A 112 6.80 2.53 -8.76
C ALA A 112 6.58 1.04 -8.43
N LYS A 113 5.46 0.44 -8.85
CA LYS A 113 5.03 -0.92 -8.48
C LYS A 113 4.98 -1.12 -6.96
N LEU A 114 4.48 -0.12 -6.26
CA LEU A 114 4.36 -0.13 -4.80
C LEU A 114 2.92 -0.04 -4.35
N ILE A 115 2.65 -0.64 -3.20
CA ILE A 115 1.38 -0.53 -2.50
C ILE A 115 1.64 -0.31 -1.02
N GLY A 116 0.86 0.60 -0.42
CA GLY A 116 0.87 0.81 1.02
C GLY A 116 -0.53 0.61 1.58
N TYR A 117 -0.60 -0.01 2.76
CA TYR A 117 -1.84 -0.32 3.47
C TYR A 117 -1.95 0.37 4.83
N PRO A 118 -1.98 1.71 4.91
CA PRO A 118 -2.19 2.38 6.19
C PRO A 118 -3.60 2.13 6.72
N SER A 119 -3.67 1.58 7.93
CA SER A 119 -4.93 1.40 8.67
C SER A 119 -5.08 2.39 9.82
N TYR A 120 -6.32 2.77 10.11
CA TYR A 120 -6.68 3.69 11.18
C TYR A 120 -7.89 3.11 11.93
N THR A 121 -7.85 3.16 13.25
CA THR A 121 -9.01 2.79 14.07
C THR A 121 -10.12 3.83 13.93
N ASP A 122 -11.37 3.44 14.16
CA ASP A 122 -12.48 4.40 14.15
C ASP A 122 -12.30 5.53 15.17
N ALA A 123 -11.65 5.24 16.30
CA ALA A 123 -11.31 6.23 17.32
C ALA A 123 -10.28 7.26 16.83
N GLU A 124 -9.26 6.82 16.08
CA GLU A 124 -8.26 7.73 15.47
C GLU A 124 -8.88 8.64 14.40
N LEU A 125 -9.99 8.22 13.79
CA LEU A 125 -10.71 8.96 12.74
C LEU A 125 -11.90 9.77 13.28
N ALA A 126 -12.18 9.70 14.58
CA ALA A 126 -13.33 10.36 15.17
C ALA A 126 -13.13 11.89 15.26
N GLY A 127 -14.20 12.63 15.01
CA GLY A 127 -14.25 14.08 15.24
C GLY A 127 -13.46 14.93 14.24
N GLY A 128 -13.18 14.42 13.03
CA GLY A 128 -12.54 15.20 11.96
C GLY A 128 -11.09 15.61 12.25
N LYS A 129 -10.51 15.11 13.34
CA LYS A 129 -9.12 15.38 13.70
C LYS A 129 -8.20 14.71 12.68
N ALA A 130 -7.10 15.39 12.37
CA ALA A 130 -6.06 14.75 11.58
C ALA A 130 -5.59 13.50 12.32
N ALA A 131 -5.61 12.34 11.67
CA ALA A 131 -4.90 11.17 12.15
C ALA A 131 -3.41 11.45 11.97
N ASP A 132 -2.85 12.33 12.81
CA ASP A 132 -1.57 13.01 12.59
C ASP A 132 -0.35 12.12 12.92
N LYS A 133 -0.53 10.81 12.79
CA LYS A 133 0.57 9.87 12.76
C LYS A 133 1.02 9.78 11.32
N SER A 134 2.07 10.52 10.98
CA SER A 134 2.82 10.35 9.73
C SER A 134 3.23 8.88 9.56
N ARG A 135 2.36 8.05 8.97
CA ARG A 135 2.63 6.62 8.78
C ARG A 135 3.51 6.47 7.55
N LYS A 136 4.82 6.36 7.80
CA LYS A 136 5.82 6.04 6.79
C LYS A 136 5.74 4.56 6.40
N ARG A 137 4.92 4.18 5.42
CA ARG A 137 4.94 2.82 4.86
C ARG A 137 4.57 2.79 3.38
N GLY A 138 5.37 3.48 2.57
CA GLY A 138 5.77 2.97 1.26
C GLY A 138 7.13 2.32 1.40
N VAL A 139 7.22 1.23 2.15
CA VAL A 139 8.44 0.41 2.19
C VAL A 139 8.27 -0.61 1.08
N GLY A 140 9.19 -0.63 0.12
CA GLY A 140 9.37 -1.80 -0.73
C GLY A 140 9.54 -3.01 0.17
N VAL A 141 8.51 -3.86 0.22
CA VAL A 141 8.56 -5.25 0.68
C VAL A 141 9.29 -5.45 2.03
N SER A 142 8.73 -4.98 3.14
CA SER A 142 8.97 -5.63 4.44
C SER A 142 8.00 -5.14 5.51
N GLY A 143 7.15 -6.04 5.98
CA GLY A 143 6.30 -5.83 7.15
C GLY A 143 4.83 -5.52 6.83
N LEU A 144 4.02 -6.59 6.85
CA LEU A 144 2.56 -6.69 6.70
C LEU A 144 2.01 -6.70 5.25
N ILE A 145 1.82 -7.95 4.80
CA ILE A 145 1.08 -8.45 3.62
C ILE A 145 1.56 -7.89 2.27
N ASN A 146 2.59 -8.56 1.74
CA ASN A 146 3.14 -8.33 0.42
C ASN A 146 2.40 -9.19 -0.62
N ARG A 147 1.53 -8.60 -1.45
CA ARG A 147 1.23 -9.17 -2.76
C ARG A 147 1.90 -8.31 -3.82
N ARG A 148 2.91 -8.87 -4.48
CA ARG A 148 3.37 -8.37 -5.78
C ARG A 148 2.16 -8.40 -6.70
N ILE A 149 1.81 -7.27 -7.32
CA ILE A 149 0.84 -7.29 -8.41
C ILE A 149 1.59 -7.84 -9.63
N ASP A 150 1.68 -9.17 -9.73
CA ASP A 150 1.92 -9.82 -11.02
C ASP A 150 0.60 -9.72 -11.79
N MET A 151 0.47 -8.71 -12.65
CA MET A 151 -0.60 -8.65 -13.64
C MET A 151 -0.31 -9.64 -14.78
N HIS A 152 -0.34 -10.94 -14.46
CA HIS A 152 -0.46 -11.99 -15.46
C HIS A 152 -1.75 -12.75 -15.17
N GLY A 153 -2.76 -12.52 -16.03
CA GLY A 153 -3.98 -13.34 -16.07
C GLY A 153 -5.25 -12.63 -15.59
N ILE A 154 -5.78 -11.74 -16.43
CA ILE A 154 -7.23 -11.66 -16.62
C ILE A 154 -7.43 -12.19 -18.03
N GLY A 155 -7.70 -13.50 -18.12
CA GLY A 155 -8.26 -14.12 -19.33
C GLY A 155 -9.76 -13.92 -19.37
#